data_AF-A0ABD3GUF0-F1
#
_entry.id   AF-A0ABD3GUF0-F1
#
_cell.length_a   1.000
_cell.length_b   1.000
_cell.length_c   1.000
_cell.angle_alpha   90.00
_cell.angle_beta   90.00
_cell.angle_gamma   90.00
#
_symmetry.space_group_name_H-M   'P 1'
#
loop_
_entity.id
_entity.type
_entity.pdbx_description
1 polymer ?
#
loop_
_entity_poly.entity_id
_entity_poly.type
_entity_poly.pdbx_seq_one_letter_code
_entity_poly.pdbx_strand_id
1 'polypeptide(L)'
;MECPSCNDRIYCDCSTTFPGDPVFKAPGCDKCRCTQQEKLLELETELNDIQIDLIAKIAQHEAARDMLELKLSFLKLPDADASSHLPVVKGDVKLVVNGLETIHAHRFILAAKSKVFYRMFECGMLENKTGVVPIDDASYPVMKAVVKHCYTAEINFTDEVLPEEVLKVAHKYQIPHLRDTCAIELCARMNERNLLDMLRFSKMYDVNLLRVAAAKYFRMHFDPVFSALFESL
;
A
#
# COMPACT_ATOMS: atom_id res chain seq x y z
N MET A 1 -38.34 -41.23 1.45
CA MET A 1 -38.98 -40.14 0.67
C MET A 1 -38.51 -40.25 -0.77
N GLU A 2 -39.31 -39.84 -1.75
CA GLU A 2 -38.93 -39.86 -3.18
C GLU A 2 -38.28 -38.53 -3.58
N CYS A 3 -37.29 -38.56 -4.48
CA CYS A 3 -36.59 -37.36 -4.95
C CYS A 3 -37.52 -36.49 -5.82
N PRO A 4 -37.75 -35.21 -5.49
CA PRO A 4 -38.70 -34.39 -6.25
C PRO A 4 -38.25 -34.03 -7.68
N SER A 5 -36.99 -34.30 -8.05
CA SER A 5 -36.48 -34.05 -9.41
C SER A 5 -36.51 -35.28 -10.33
N CYS A 6 -36.49 -36.50 -9.80
CA CYS A 6 -36.45 -37.73 -10.61
C CYS A 6 -37.41 -38.84 -10.16
N ASN A 7 -38.12 -38.64 -9.05
CA ASN A 7 -39.13 -39.53 -8.45
C ASN A 7 -38.65 -40.92 -7.99
N ASP A 8 -37.33 -41.13 -7.84
CA ASP A 8 -36.77 -42.36 -7.28
C ASP A 8 -36.85 -42.41 -5.74
N ARG A 9 -37.06 -43.63 -5.19
CA ARG A 9 -37.07 -43.87 -3.73
C ARG A 9 -35.68 -43.67 -3.14
N ILE A 10 -35.57 -42.72 -2.21
CA ILE A 10 -34.33 -42.43 -1.49
C ILE A 10 -34.19 -43.42 -0.32
N TYR A 11 -33.19 -44.30 -0.38
CA TYR A 11 -32.83 -45.24 0.69
C TYR A 11 -31.71 -44.65 1.57
N CYS A 12 -31.82 -44.76 2.90
CA CYS A 12 -30.67 -44.55 3.80
C CYS A 12 -29.93 -45.87 4.00
N ASP A 13 -28.60 -45.84 3.92
CA ASP A 13 -27.69 -46.94 4.22
C ASP A 13 -27.57 -47.26 5.74
N CYS A 14 -28.65 -47.01 6.49
CA CYS A 14 -28.71 -47.16 7.94
C CYS A 14 -28.93 -48.62 8.39
N SER A 15 -29.37 -49.50 7.48
CA SER A 15 -29.68 -50.91 7.75
C SER A 15 -29.13 -51.80 6.61
N THR A 16 -28.05 -52.52 6.92
CA THR A 16 -27.47 -53.69 6.20
C THR A 16 -27.23 -53.55 4.69
N THR A 17 -25.97 -53.36 4.34
CA THR A 17 -25.42 -53.31 2.98
C THR A 17 -25.51 -54.65 2.24
N PHE A 18 -25.81 -54.62 0.94
CA PHE A 18 -25.41 -55.64 -0.03
C PHE A 18 -24.32 -55.07 -0.94
N PRO A 19 -23.32 -55.86 -1.40
CA PRO A 19 -22.19 -55.35 -2.14
C PRO A 19 -22.55 -55.20 -3.63
N GLY A 20 -22.55 -53.97 -4.16
CA GLY A 20 -22.65 -53.74 -5.61
C GLY A 20 -23.16 -52.38 -6.09
N ASP A 21 -23.87 -51.60 -5.28
CA ASP A 21 -24.56 -50.40 -5.77
C ASP A 21 -23.84 -49.07 -5.46
N PRO A 22 -23.95 -48.05 -6.35
CA PRO A 22 -23.34 -46.75 -6.18
C PRO A 22 -23.92 -46.00 -4.97
N VAL A 23 -23.06 -45.68 -4.01
CA VAL A 23 -23.39 -45.02 -2.74
C VAL A 23 -23.92 -43.60 -2.98
N PHE A 24 -25.23 -43.41 -2.94
CA PHE A 24 -25.84 -42.08 -2.94
C PHE A 24 -26.38 -41.73 -1.54
N LYS A 25 -25.88 -40.64 -0.95
CA LYS A 25 -26.22 -40.23 0.42
C LYS A 25 -27.49 -39.37 0.43
N ALA A 26 -28.56 -39.90 1.01
CA ALA A 26 -29.80 -39.18 1.25
C ALA A 26 -29.63 -38.03 2.29
N PRO A 27 -29.90 -36.75 1.97
CA PRO A 27 -29.71 -35.62 2.89
C PRO A 27 -30.77 -35.49 4.02
N GLY A 28 -31.58 -36.54 4.30
CA GLY A 28 -32.77 -36.41 5.14
C GLY A 28 -33.00 -37.45 6.24
N CYS A 29 -32.06 -38.37 6.50
CA CYS A 29 -32.19 -39.33 7.60
C CYS A 29 -31.41 -38.88 8.85
N ASP A 30 -31.86 -39.29 10.05
CA ASP A 30 -31.25 -38.86 11.31
C ASP A 30 -29.76 -39.22 11.42
N LYS A 31 -29.35 -40.37 10.87
CA LYS A 31 -27.95 -40.82 10.88
C LYS A 31 -27.03 -39.97 10.00
N CYS A 32 -27.47 -39.61 8.77
CA CYS A 32 -26.72 -38.70 7.91
C CYS A 32 -26.71 -37.27 8.46
N ARG A 33 -27.78 -36.82 9.12
CA ARG A 33 -27.81 -35.52 9.81
C ARG A 33 -26.77 -35.45 10.94
N CYS A 34 -26.66 -36.49 11.77
CA CYS A 34 -25.62 -36.55 12.80
C CYS A 34 -24.19 -36.53 12.22
N THR A 35 -23.89 -37.35 11.21
CA THR A 35 -22.54 -37.36 10.59
C THR A 35 -22.21 -36.05 9.88
N GLN A 36 -23.19 -35.35 9.30
CA GLN A 36 -22.98 -34.01 8.73
C GLN A 36 -22.73 -32.97 9.82
N GLN A 37 -23.41 -33.08 10.96
CA GLN A 37 -23.27 -32.17 12.10
C GLN A 37 -21.94 -32.36 12.84
N GLU A 38 -21.45 -33.59 12.96
CA GLU A 38 -20.10 -33.90 13.46
C GLU A 38 -19.01 -33.29 12.56
N LYS A 39 -19.14 -33.45 11.24
CA LYS A 39 -18.21 -32.83 10.28
C LYS A 39 -18.25 -31.32 10.27
N LEU A 40 -19.43 -30.72 10.45
CA LEU A 40 -19.57 -29.28 10.60
C LEU A 40 -18.85 -28.81 11.87
N LEU A 41 -19.01 -29.53 12.98
CA LEU A 41 -18.33 -29.21 14.24
C LEU A 41 -16.81 -29.38 14.14
N GLU A 42 -16.33 -30.41 13.43
CA GLU A 42 -14.91 -30.61 13.13
C GLU A 42 -14.36 -29.42 12.32
N LEU A 43 -15.05 -29.02 11.25
CA LEU A 43 -14.66 -27.85 10.44
C LEU A 43 -14.72 -26.54 11.22
N GLU A 44 -15.70 -26.35 12.09
CA GLU A 44 -15.79 -25.19 12.98
C GLU A 44 -14.61 -25.15 13.97
N THR A 45 -14.22 -26.32 14.48
CA THR A 45 -13.06 -26.45 15.38
C THR A 45 -11.76 -26.15 14.64
N GLU A 46 -11.57 -26.72 13.44
CA GLU A 46 -10.42 -26.42 12.58
C GLU A 46 -10.35 -24.93 12.23
N LEU A 47 -11.49 -24.30 11.90
CA LEU A 47 -11.54 -22.87 11.59
C LEU A 47 -11.15 -22.01 12.80
N ASN A 48 -11.61 -22.38 14.00
CA ASN A 48 -11.26 -21.69 15.24
C ASN A 48 -9.77 -21.84 15.56
N ASP A 49 -9.19 -23.03 15.40
CA ASP A 49 -7.76 -23.26 15.61
C ASP A 49 -6.91 -22.42 14.64
N ILE A 50 -7.31 -22.34 13.37
CA ILE A 50 -6.67 -21.47 12.37
C ILE A 50 -6.78 -19.99 12.78
N GLN A 51 -7.94 -19.55 13.28
CA GLN A 51 -8.11 -18.17 13.75
C GLN A 51 -7.22 -17.86 14.95
N ILE A 52 -7.12 -18.78 15.92
CA ILE A 52 -6.27 -18.61 17.10
C ILE A 52 -4.80 -18.52 16.69
N ASP A 53 -4.33 -19.40 15.79
CA ASP A 53 -2.96 -19.36 15.28
C ASP A 53 -2.68 -18.06 14.51
N LEU A 54 -3.64 -17.58 13.71
CA LEU A 54 -3.52 -16.32 12.98
C LEU A 54 -3.39 -15.12 13.94
N ILE A 55 -4.23 -15.07 14.98
CA ILE A 55 -4.19 -14.00 16.00
C ILE A 55 -2.84 -14.03 16.74
N ALA A 56 -2.36 -15.22 17.12
CA ALA A 56 -1.07 -15.35 17.80
C ALA A 56 0.09 -14.87 16.92
N LYS A 57 0.07 -15.19 15.62
CA LYS A 57 1.06 -14.70 14.65
C LYS A 57 1.00 -13.19 14.47
N ILE A 58 -0.20 -12.60 14.37
CA ILE A 58 -0.38 -11.15 14.29
C ILE A 58 0.24 -10.46 15.52
N ALA A 59 -0.09 -10.94 16.73
CA ALA A 59 0.45 -10.37 17.97
C ALA A 59 1.99 -10.46 18.05
N GLN A 60 2.58 -11.57 17.58
CA GLN A 60 4.04 -11.69 17.50
C GLN A 60 4.66 -10.69 16.51
N HIS A 61 4.01 -10.48 15.36
CA HIS A 61 4.46 -9.49 14.37
C HIS A 61 4.34 -8.06 14.90
N GLU A 62 3.28 -7.72 15.61
CA GLU A 62 3.10 -6.43 16.25
C GLU A 62 4.18 -6.18 17.31
N ALA A 63 4.46 -7.14 18.18
CA ALA A 63 5.53 -7.03 19.17
C ALA A 63 6.93 -6.85 18.52
N ALA A 64 7.19 -7.58 17.42
CA ALA A 64 8.43 -7.42 16.66
C ALA A 64 8.53 -6.03 16.01
N ARG A 65 7.42 -5.49 15.51
CA ARG A 65 7.34 -4.13 14.96
C ARG A 65 7.65 -3.09 16.03
N ASP A 66 7.04 -3.18 17.20
CA ASP A 66 7.24 -2.22 18.29
C ASP A 66 8.69 -2.23 18.80
N MET A 67 9.31 -3.41 18.88
CA MET A 67 10.73 -3.54 19.22
C MET A 67 11.63 -2.90 18.15
N LEU A 68 11.28 -3.05 16.87
CA LEU A 68 12.00 -2.42 15.77
C LEU A 68 11.85 -0.89 15.85
N GLU A 69 10.65 -0.38 16.12
CA GLU A 69 10.40 1.06 16.28
C GLU A 69 11.23 1.68 17.41
N LEU A 70 11.37 0.99 18.55
CA LEU A 70 12.25 1.42 19.64
C LEU A 70 13.71 1.49 19.18
N LYS A 71 14.18 0.48 18.46
CA LYS A 71 15.55 0.44 17.92
C LYS A 71 15.80 1.50 16.87
N LEU A 72 14.80 1.89 16.09
CA LEU A 72 14.89 2.91 15.04
C LEU A 72 14.58 4.33 15.55
N SER A 73 14.31 4.51 16.84
CA SER A 73 13.98 5.82 17.43
C SER A 73 15.03 6.91 17.14
N PHE A 74 16.32 6.54 17.08
CA PHE A 74 17.42 7.44 16.75
C PHE A 74 17.39 7.95 15.31
N LEU A 75 16.65 7.29 14.42
CA LEU A 75 16.47 7.68 13.03
C LEU A 75 15.27 8.60 12.83
N LYS A 76 14.39 8.76 13.82
CA LYS A 76 13.22 9.63 13.67
C LYS A 76 13.69 11.08 13.45
N LEU A 77 13.15 11.71 12.40
CA LEU A 77 13.38 13.13 12.14
C LEU A 77 12.84 13.93 13.33
N PRO A 78 13.60 14.89 13.89
CA PRO A 78 13.06 15.78 14.90
C PRO A 78 11.90 16.57 14.30
N ASP A 79 10.74 16.50 14.93
CA ASP A 79 9.65 17.43 14.65
C ASP A 79 10.11 18.83 15.04
N ALA A 80 9.79 19.83 14.21
CA ALA A 80 10.19 21.22 14.39
C ALA A 80 9.69 21.82 15.73
N ASP A 81 8.74 21.15 16.38
CA ASP A 81 8.02 21.62 17.57
C ASP A 81 8.46 20.91 18.86
N ALA A 82 9.40 19.95 18.79
CA ALA A 82 9.81 19.18 19.95
C ALA A 82 10.95 19.88 20.73
N SER A 83 10.57 20.70 21.71
CA SER A 83 11.42 21.17 22.83
C SER A 83 11.88 20.01 23.75
N SER A 84 12.50 18.97 23.19
CA SER A 84 13.01 17.84 23.95
C SER A 84 14.53 17.94 24.14
N HIS A 85 14.95 17.90 25.40
CA HIS A 85 16.35 17.96 25.88
C HIS A 85 17.18 16.70 25.55
N LEU A 86 16.71 15.80 24.67
CA LEU A 86 17.49 14.63 24.27
C LEU A 86 18.53 15.00 23.21
N PRO A 87 19.73 14.39 23.24
CA PRO A 87 20.71 14.54 22.17
C PRO A 87 20.16 13.89 20.90
N VAL A 88 19.44 14.67 20.09
CA VAL A 88 19.00 14.26 18.76
C VAL A 88 20.28 14.09 17.93
N VAL A 89 20.54 12.86 17.51
CA VAL A 89 21.61 12.58 16.53
C VAL A 89 21.24 13.31 15.26
N LYS A 90 21.90 14.44 15.01
CA LYS A 90 21.69 15.23 13.79
C LYS A 90 22.24 14.43 12.61
N GLY A 91 21.45 14.32 11.56
CA GLY A 91 21.83 13.62 10.33
C GLY A 91 23.10 14.18 9.68
N ASP A 92 23.80 13.32 8.92
CA ASP A 92 25.07 13.59 8.22
C ASP A 92 24.90 14.26 6.85
N VAL A 93 23.66 14.62 6.49
CA VAL A 93 23.33 15.47 5.33
C VAL A 93 22.23 16.46 5.67
N LYS A 94 22.31 17.63 5.05
CA LYS A 94 21.33 18.72 5.12
C LYS A 94 20.71 18.94 3.74
N LEU A 95 19.39 18.84 3.65
CA LEU A 95 18.66 19.25 2.45
C LEU A 95 18.17 20.67 2.69
N VAL A 96 18.67 21.63 1.91
CA VAL A 96 18.33 23.05 2.03
C VAL A 96 17.29 23.38 0.98
N VAL A 97 16.05 23.61 1.43
CA VAL A 97 14.89 23.85 0.57
C VAL A 97 14.72 25.34 0.34
N ASN A 98 14.71 25.74 -0.94
CA ASN A 98 14.59 27.12 -1.42
C ASN A 98 15.57 28.10 -0.74
N GLY A 99 16.73 27.62 -0.30
CA GLY A 99 17.75 28.42 0.40
C GLY A 99 17.38 28.87 1.83
N LEU A 100 16.21 28.47 2.35
CA LEU A 100 15.66 28.99 3.61
C LEU A 100 15.56 27.91 4.68
N GLU A 101 14.89 26.81 4.36
CA GLU A 101 14.53 25.77 5.34
C GLU A 101 15.48 24.58 5.22
N THR A 102 15.84 23.95 6.34
CA THR A 102 16.80 22.84 6.35
C THR A 102 16.19 21.58 6.95
N ILE A 103 16.30 20.47 6.21
CA ILE A 103 15.94 19.13 6.68
C ILE A 103 17.23 18.36 6.95
N HIS A 104 17.43 17.92 8.19
CA HIS A 104 18.52 17.03 8.56
C HIS A 104 18.14 15.58 8.28
N ALA A 105 18.99 14.82 7.58
CA ALA A 105 18.72 13.43 7.23
C ALA A 105 20.01 12.58 7.21
N HIS A 106 19.84 11.27 7.04
CA HIS A 106 20.94 10.31 6.98
C HIS A 106 21.20 9.87 5.54
N ARG A 107 22.43 10.07 5.06
CA ARG A 107 22.85 9.74 3.69
C ARG A 107 22.54 8.29 3.35
N PHE A 108 22.86 7.37 4.27
CA PHE A 108 22.62 5.93 4.10
C PHE A 108 21.15 5.60 3.83
N ILE A 109 20.22 6.22 4.56
CA ILE A 109 18.78 5.95 4.41
C ILE A 109 18.27 6.47 3.08
N LEU A 110 18.64 7.71 2.74
CA LEU A 110 18.26 8.32 1.47
C LEU A 110 18.84 7.55 0.29
N ALA A 111 20.12 7.17 0.35
CA ALA A 111 20.79 6.36 -0.67
C ALA A 111 20.15 4.98 -0.85
N ALA A 112 19.69 4.35 0.23
CA ALA A 112 19.00 3.06 0.16
C ALA A 112 17.64 3.14 -0.55
N LYS A 113 16.96 4.29 -0.49
CA LYS A 113 15.63 4.50 -1.07
C LYS A 113 15.64 5.17 -2.44
N SER A 114 16.73 5.85 -2.78
CA SER A 114 16.85 6.68 -3.99
C SER A 114 18.18 6.43 -4.69
N LYS A 115 18.10 6.02 -5.96
CA LYS A 115 19.30 5.88 -6.82
C LYS A 115 20.00 7.22 -7.06
N VAL A 116 19.25 8.33 -7.04
CA VAL A 116 19.80 9.67 -7.23
C VAL A 116 20.58 10.10 -5.99
N PHE A 117 20.02 9.93 -4.79
CA PHE A 117 20.76 10.19 -3.56
C PHE A 117 21.96 9.27 -3.40
N TYR A 118 21.84 7.99 -3.79
CA TYR A 118 22.98 7.07 -3.80
C TYR A 118 24.15 7.64 -4.59
N ARG A 119 23.91 8.03 -5.86
CA ARG A 119 24.94 8.63 -6.73
C ARG A 119 25.44 9.97 -6.19
N MET A 120 24.55 10.80 -5.65
CA MET A 120 24.89 12.11 -5.09
C MET A 120 25.86 12.00 -3.90
N PHE A 121 25.80 10.88 -3.15
CA PHE A 121 26.66 10.62 -2.00
C PHE A 121 27.86 9.71 -2.32
N GLU A 122 28.07 9.32 -3.58
CA GLU A 122 29.31 8.64 -4.00
C GLU A 122 30.53 9.58 -3.93
N CYS A 123 31.72 9.00 -3.79
CA CYS A 123 32.98 9.73 -3.67
C CYS A 123 33.20 10.68 -4.85
N GLY A 124 33.45 11.97 -4.55
CA GLY A 124 33.84 12.97 -5.55
C GLY A 124 32.81 14.06 -5.83
N MET A 125 31.53 13.83 -5.50
CA MET A 125 30.44 14.80 -5.67
C MET A 125 30.51 15.95 -4.65
N LEU A 126 30.00 17.13 -5.02
CA LEU A 126 30.01 18.31 -4.15
C LEU A 126 29.20 18.04 -2.88
N GLU A 127 28.02 17.47 -3.03
CA GLU A 127 27.07 17.16 -1.97
C GLU A 127 27.64 16.15 -0.97
N ASN A 128 28.46 15.20 -1.44
CA ASN A 128 29.21 14.31 -0.57
C ASN A 128 30.24 15.06 0.28
N LYS A 129 30.98 16.00 -0.34
CA LYS A 129 32.01 16.82 0.32
C LYS A 129 31.44 17.85 1.29
N THR A 130 30.35 18.52 0.93
CA THR A 130 29.74 19.60 1.72
C THR A 130 28.74 19.08 2.73
N GLY A 131 28.12 17.92 2.46
CA GLY A 131 26.97 17.43 3.23
C GLY A 131 25.73 18.29 3.08
N VAL A 132 25.64 19.09 2.02
CA VAL A 132 24.51 19.98 1.74
C VAL A 132 23.97 19.68 0.35
N VAL A 133 22.66 19.45 0.28
CA VAL A 133 21.90 19.24 -0.96
C VAL A 133 20.91 20.39 -1.14
N PRO A 134 21.11 21.29 -2.11
CA PRO A 134 20.14 22.33 -2.42
C PRO A 134 18.91 21.74 -3.12
N ILE A 135 17.72 22.17 -2.71
CA ILE A 135 16.42 21.75 -3.25
C ILE A 135 15.64 23.00 -3.65
N ASP A 136 15.59 23.28 -4.95
CA ASP A 136 14.93 24.49 -5.47
C ASP A 136 13.61 24.20 -6.20
N ASP A 137 13.24 22.92 -6.33
CA ASP A 137 12.13 22.48 -7.19
C ASP A 137 11.02 21.72 -6.47
N ALA A 138 11.01 21.81 -5.14
CA ALA A 138 9.98 21.28 -4.25
C ALA A 138 9.76 22.23 -3.05
N SER A 139 8.53 22.28 -2.54
CA SER A 139 8.23 22.98 -1.29
C SER A 139 8.79 22.22 -0.08
N TYR A 140 8.99 22.93 1.03
CA TYR A 140 9.47 22.30 2.26
C TYR A 140 8.53 21.22 2.80
N PRO A 141 7.19 21.41 2.87
CA PRO A 141 6.27 20.36 3.31
C PRO A 141 6.38 19.09 2.46
N VAL A 142 6.43 19.23 1.13
CA VAL A 142 6.58 18.11 0.20
C VAL A 142 7.91 17.38 0.41
N MET A 143 9.03 18.10 0.44
CA MET A 143 10.33 17.47 0.63
C MET A 143 10.45 16.81 2.01
N LYS A 144 9.91 17.43 3.06
CA LYS A 144 9.85 16.86 4.41
C LYS A 144 9.04 15.56 4.42
N ALA A 145 7.90 15.52 3.73
CA ALA A 145 7.09 14.30 3.59
C ALA A 145 7.84 13.20 2.82
N VAL A 146 8.55 13.54 1.75
CA VAL A 146 9.38 12.59 0.96
C VAL A 146 10.51 12.02 1.82
N VAL A 147 11.22 12.87 2.58
CA VAL A 147 12.26 12.40 3.50
C VAL A 147 11.64 11.52 4.56
N LYS A 148 10.53 11.90 5.19
CA LYS A 148 9.82 11.06 6.16
C LYS A 148 9.45 9.70 5.56
N HIS A 149 8.93 9.66 4.34
CA HIS A 149 8.63 8.42 3.63
C HIS A 149 9.87 7.53 3.44
N CYS A 150 11.06 8.09 3.23
CA CYS A 150 12.28 7.30 3.14
C CYS A 150 12.58 6.54 4.45
N TYR A 151 12.16 7.09 5.59
CA TYR A 151 12.35 6.49 6.91
C TYR A 151 11.22 5.53 7.30
N THR A 152 9.97 5.88 7.00
CA THR A 152 8.79 5.14 7.51
C THR A 152 8.09 4.30 6.46
N ALA A 153 8.39 4.49 5.17
CA ALA A 153 7.63 3.96 4.03
C ALA A 153 6.16 4.41 3.99
N GLU A 154 5.79 5.40 4.80
CA GLU A 154 4.44 5.97 4.89
C GLU A 154 4.45 7.42 4.40
N ILE A 155 3.31 7.88 3.87
CA ILE A 155 3.11 9.28 3.51
C ILE A 155 1.65 9.66 3.71
N ASN A 156 1.44 10.88 4.21
CA ASN A 156 0.11 11.45 4.40
C ASN A 156 -0.04 12.61 3.42
N PHE A 157 -1.00 12.50 2.52
CA PHE A 157 -1.33 13.56 1.57
C PHE A 157 -2.27 14.58 2.22
N THR A 158 -1.93 15.86 2.14
CA THR A 158 -2.66 16.99 2.74
C THR A 158 -2.74 18.15 1.73
N ASP A 159 -3.38 19.26 2.11
CA ASP A 159 -3.44 20.45 1.24
C ASP A 159 -2.06 21.05 0.94
N GLU A 160 -1.07 20.81 1.81
CA GLU A 160 0.33 21.25 1.62
C GLU A 160 1.22 20.17 0.97
N VAL A 161 0.75 18.92 0.92
CA VAL A 161 1.49 17.76 0.42
C VAL A 161 0.64 17.07 -0.64
N LEU A 162 0.62 17.68 -1.83
CA LEU A 162 -0.20 17.22 -2.94
C LEU A 162 0.42 15.98 -3.61
N PRO A 163 -0.37 14.93 -3.94
CA PRO A 163 0.14 13.71 -4.55
C PRO A 163 0.91 13.94 -5.88
N GLU A 164 0.49 14.91 -6.69
CA GLU A 164 1.13 15.29 -7.95
C GLU A 164 2.51 15.94 -7.75
N GLU A 165 2.68 16.75 -6.71
CA GLU A 165 3.96 17.37 -6.35
C GLU A 165 4.92 16.32 -5.80
N VAL A 166 4.42 15.43 -4.93
CA VAL A 166 5.21 14.31 -4.42
C VAL A 166 5.59 13.37 -5.57
N LEU A 167 4.70 13.09 -6.52
CA LEU A 167 4.99 12.24 -7.69
C LEU A 167 6.16 12.79 -8.50
N LYS A 168 6.18 14.11 -8.74
CA LYS A 168 7.29 14.79 -9.42
C LYS A 168 8.61 14.55 -8.68
N VAL A 169 8.63 14.74 -7.36
CA VAL A 169 9.83 14.55 -6.54
C VAL A 169 10.26 13.08 -6.52
N ALA A 170 9.31 12.15 -6.34
CA ALA A 170 9.57 10.72 -6.33
C ALA A 170 10.17 10.24 -7.65
N HIS A 171 9.67 10.74 -8.78
CA HIS A 171 10.24 10.46 -10.10
C HIS A 171 11.66 11.06 -10.23
N LYS A 172 11.84 12.34 -9.88
CA LYS A 172 13.15 13.02 -9.95
C LYS A 172 14.21 12.27 -9.16
N TYR A 173 13.92 11.91 -7.91
CA TYR A 173 14.85 11.20 -7.04
C TYR A 173 14.83 9.67 -7.25
N GLN A 174 14.06 9.16 -8.21
CA GLN A 174 13.95 7.74 -8.51
C GLN A 174 13.67 6.90 -7.25
N ILE A 175 12.54 7.19 -6.59
CA ILE A 175 12.01 6.47 -5.43
C ILE A 175 10.76 5.70 -5.89
N PRO A 176 10.91 4.45 -6.40
CA PRO A 176 9.81 3.78 -7.11
C PRO A 176 8.60 3.48 -6.21
N HIS A 177 8.84 3.07 -4.97
CA HIS A 177 7.75 2.78 -4.02
C HIS A 177 6.88 4.01 -3.78
N LEU A 178 7.49 5.18 -3.55
CA LEU A 178 6.75 6.43 -3.35
C LEU A 178 6.00 6.85 -4.62
N ARG A 179 6.63 6.71 -5.80
CA ARG A 179 5.98 6.98 -7.09
C ARG A 179 4.72 6.14 -7.25
N ASP A 180 4.78 4.85 -6.91
CA ASP A 180 3.66 3.93 -7.02
C ASP A 180 2.57 4.25 -5.97
N THR A 181 2.94 4.64 -4.75
CA THR A 181 2.00 5.15 -3.74
C THR A 181 1.26 6.39 -4.22
N CYS A 182 1.96 7.38 -4.80
CA CYS A 182 1.34 8.56 -5.40
C CYS A 182 0.41 8.19 -6.56
N ALA A 183 0.79 7.21 -7.38
CA ALA A 183 -0.03 6.76 -8.50
C ALA A 183 -1.37 6.18 -8.03
N ILE A 184 -1.37 5.38 -6.96
CA ILE A 184 -2.58 4.81 -6.37
C ILE A 184 -3.48 5.93 -5.83
N GLU A 185 -2.92 6.89 -5.09
CA GLU A 185 -3.67 8.02 -4.55
C GLU A 185 -4.30 8.87 -5.66
N LEU A 186 -3.53 9.19 -6.71
CA LEU A 186 -4.01 9.96 -7.85
C LEU A 186 -5.11 9.21 -8.63
N CYS A 187 -5.04 7.88 -8.72
CA CYS A 187 -6.12 7.08 -9.28
C CYS A 187 -7.41 7.19 -8.46
N ALA A 188 -7.30 7.20 -7.12
CA ALA A 188 -8.45 7.32 -6.22
C ALA A 188 -9.11 8.71 -6.28
N ARG A 189 -8.33 9.76 -6.59
CA ARG A 189 -8.79 11.16 -6.71
C ARG A 189 -9.19 11.57 -8.13
N MET A 190 -9.22 10.63 -9.07
CA MET A 190 -9.49 10.91 -10.48
C MET A 190 -10.94 11.37 -10.72
N ASN A 191 -11.11 12.42 -11.51
CA ASN A 191 -12.40 12.99 -11.90
C ASN A 191 -12.32 13.63 -13.30
N GLU A 192 -13.44 14.15 -13.81
CA GLU A 192 -13.53 14.72 -15.15
C GLU A 192 -12.61 15.94 -15.34
N ARG A 193 -12.40 16.73 -14.27
CA ARG A 193 -11.62 17.98 -14.31
C ARG A 193 -10.13 17.72 -14.36
N ASN A 194 -9.65 16.67 -13.69
CA ASN A 194 -8.21 16.36 -13.59
C ASN A 194 -7.76 15.22 -14.52
N LEU A 195 -8.66 14.64 -15.32
CA LEU A 195 -8.35 13.49 -16.18
C LEU A 195 -7.22 13.76 -17.16
N LEU A 196 -7.19 14.96 -17.76
CA LEU A 196 -6.11 15.36 -18.68
C LEU A 196 -4.76 15.40 -17.96
N ASP A 197 -4.72 15.91 -16.74
CA ASP A 197 -3.52 15.93 -15.93
C ASP A 197 -3.07 14.52 -15.58
N MET A 198 -3.99 13.59 -15.27
CA MET A 198 -3.64 12.19 -15.02
C MET A 198 -2.98 11.54 -16.25
N LEU A 199 -3.50 11.79 -17.46
CA LEU A 199 -2.89 11.32 -18.70
C LEU A 199 -1.51 11.96 -18.91
N ARG A 200 -1.39 13.27 -18.68
CA ARG A 200 -0.12 13.99 -18.78
C ARG A 200 0.92 13.46 -17.79
N PHE A 201 0.56 13.29 -16.53
CA PHE A 201 1.42 12.75 -15.48
C PHE A 201 1.85 11.32 -15.78
N SER A 202 0.93 10.48 -16.29
CA SER A 202 1.25 9.11 -16.66
C SER A 202 2.36 9.03 -17.71
N LYS A 203 2.38 9.97 -18.66
CA LYS A 203 3.41 10.08 -19.70
C LYS A 203 4.69 10.74 -19.17
N MET A 204 4.56 11.81 -18.39
CA MET A 204 5.72 12.58 -17.89
C MET A 204 6.55 11.81 -16.86
N TYR A 205 5.91 11.00 -16.03
CA TYR A 205 6.56 10.28 -14.93
C TYR A 205 6.62 8.76 -15.12
N ASP A 206 6.29 8.30 -16.33
CA ASP A 206 6.26 6.88 -16.73
C ASP A 206 5.47 5.99 -15.74
N VAL A 207 4.23 6.39 -15.48
CA VAL A 207 3.32 5.71 -14.55
C VAL A 207 2.20 5.03 -15.34
N ASN A 208 2.45 3.78 -15.74
CA ASN A 208 1.48 3.01 -16.53
C ASN A 208 0.13 2.79 -15.83
N LEU A 209 0.12 2.69 -14.50
CA LEU A 209 -1.11 2.54 -13.72
C LEU A 209 -2.07 3.71 -13.97
N LEU A 210 -1.57 4.96 -13.90
CA LEU A 210 -2.36 6.16 -14.16
C LEU A 210 -2.90 6.18 -15.59
N ARG A 211 -2.09 5.78 -16.57
CA ARG A 211 -2.50 5.72 -17.97
C ARG A 211 -3.70 4.77 -18.17
N VAL A 212 -3.61 3.58 -17.60
CA VAL A 212 -4.67 2.56 -17.70
C VAL A 212 -5.92 3.01 -16.95
N ALA A 213 -5.77 3.54 -15.75
CA ALA A 213 -6.89 4.06 -14.95
C ALA A 213 -7.60 5.21 -15.67
N ALA A 214 -6.85 6.18 -16.20
CA ALA A 214 -7.40 7.33 -16.93
C ALA A 214 -8.11 6.91 -18.22
N ALA A 215 -7.53 5.99 -19.00
CA ALA A 215 -8.20 5.47 -20.19
C ALA A 215 -9.50 4.73 -19.86
N LYS A 216 -9.52 3.97 -18.76
CA LYS A 216 -10.73 3.30 -18.26
C LYS A 216 -11.78 4.32 -17.83
N TYR A 217 -11.38 5.34 -17.07
CA TYR A 217 -12.26 6.40 -16.61
C TYR A 217 -12.88 7.16 -17.79
N PHE A 218 -12.07 7.58 -18.77
CA PHE A 218 -12.52 8.22 -20.01
C PHE A 218 -13.59 7.38 -20.72
N ARG A 219 -13.37 6.07 -20.85
CA ARG A 219 -14.31 5.16 -21.52
C ARG A 219 -15.64 5.05 -20.77
N MET A 220 -15.62 5.08 -19.44
CA MET A 220 -16.82 4.98 -18.61
C MET A 220 -17.60 6.29 -18.51
N HIS A 221 -16.91 7.42 -18.66
CA HIS A 221 -17.44 8.78 -18.48
C HIS A 221 -17.28 9.62 -19.76
N PHE A 222 -17.48 9.01 -20.94
CA PHE A 222 -17.18 9.66 -22.22
C PHE A 222 -17.93 10.99 -22.41
N ASP A 223 -19.26 11.01 -22.29
CA ASP A 223 -20.08 12.20 -22.53
C ASP A 223 -19.75 13.40 -21.62
N PRO A 224 -19.68 13.26 -20.27
CA PRO A 224 -19.36 14.39 -19.40
C PRO A 224 -17.92 14.87 -19.58
N VAL A 225 -16.97 13.95 -19.79
CA VAL A 225 -15.58 14.31 -20.04
C VAL A 225 -15.44 15.02 -21.38
N PHE A 226 -16.06 14.50 -22.45
CA PHE A 226 -16.00 15.11 -23.77
C PHE A 226 -16.59 16.52 -23.77
N SER A 227 -17.69 16.74 -23.04
CA SER A 227 -18.29 18.06 -22.87
C SER A 227 -17.36 19.02 -22.11
N ALA A 228 -16.77 18.59 -20.98
CA ALA A 228 -15.84 19.41 -20.20
C ALA A 228 -14.55 19.77 -20.97
N LEU A 229 -14.07 18.87 -21.84
CA LEU A 229 -12.93 19.12 -22.73
C LEU A 229 -13.26 20.17 -23.80
N PHE A 230 -14.49 20.20 -24.30
CA PHE A 230 -14.91 21.15 -25.32
C PHE A 230 -15.15 22.55 -24.76
N GLU A 231 -15.58 22.68 -23.50
CA GLU A 231 -15.72 23.97 -22.81
C GLU A 231 -14.40 24.61 -22.39
N SER A 232 -13.30 23.83 -22.36
CA SER A 232 -11.96 24.30 -21.98
C SER A 232 -11.03 24.62 -23.17
N LEU A 233 -11.55 24.54 -24.40
CA LEU A 233 -10.91 24.86 -25.68
C LEU A 233 -11.47 26.17 -26.26
#